data_AF-A0A971ZTY7-F1
#
_entry.id   AF-A0A971ZTY7-F1
#
_cell.length_a   1.000
_cell.length_b   1.000
_cell.length_c   1.000
_cell.angle_alpha   90.00
_cell.angle_beta   90.00
_cell.angle_gamma   90.00
#
_symmetry.space_group_name_H-M   'P 1'
#
loop_
_entity.id
_entity.type
_entity.pdbx_description
1 polymer ?
#
loop_
_entity_poly.entity_id
_entity_poly.type
_entity_poly.pdbx_seq_one_letter_code
_entity_poly.pdbx_strand_id
1 'polypeptide(L)' 'MAHEFAKAVLDKATTPLQRVKAVRVALRLGMPLCDIERYLDWLDGCRSCRSCQRTRHAHGSAERKPETL' A
#
# COMPACT_ATOMS: atom_id res chain seq x y z
N MET A 1 12.20 14.68 -1.01
CA MET A 1 11.15 15.52 -0.38
C MET A 1 10.38 16.38 -1.38
N ALA A 2 10.34 16.04 -2.67
CA ALA A 2 9.46 16.74 -3.61
C ALA A 2 8.06 16.11 -3.58
N HIS A 3 7.02 16.96 -3.56
CA HIS A 3 5.60 16.59 -3.70
C HIS A 3 4.92 15.86 -2.53
N GLU A 4 5.33 16.12 -1.28
CA GLU A 4 4.70 15.54 -0.08
C GLU A 4 3.19 15.80 0.00
N PHE A 5 2.73 16.99 -0.41
CA PHE A 5 1.30 17.31 -0.49
C PHE A 5 0.56 16.44 -1.52
N ALA A 6 1.17 16.16 -2.69
CA ALA A 6 0.57 15.31 -3.71
C ALA A 6 0.45 13.87 -3.22
N LYS A 7 1.47 13.35 -2.54
CA LYS A 7 1.46 12.03 -1.90
C LYS A 7 0.37 11.91 -0.84
N ALA A 8 0.19 12.94 -0.01
CA ALA A 8 -0.86 12.96 1.01
C ALA A 8 -2.27 12.92 0.39
N VAL A 9 -2.48 13.57 -0.75
CA VAL A 9 -3.75 13.52 -1.50
C VAL A 9 -3.98 12.13 -2.10
N LEU A 10 -2.94 11.51 -2.67
CA LEU A 10 -3.00 10.16 -3.24
C LEU A 10 -3.24 9.08 -2.16
N ASP A 11 -2.65 9.21 -0.97
CA ASP A 11 -2.82 8.26 0.13
C ASP A 11 -4.26 8.23 0.68
N LYS A 12 -4.90 9.40 0.78
CA LYS A 12 -6.29 9.52 1.25
C LYS A 12 -7.33 8.98 0.25
N ALA A 13 -6.95 8.73 -1.00
CA ALA A 13 -7.86 8.25 -2.03
C ALA A 13 -8.09 6.73 -1.90
N THR A 14 -9.16 6.35 -1.20
CA THR A 14 -9.49 4.92 -0.95
C THR A 14 -10.41 4.32 -2.00
N THR A 15 -11.13 5.15 -2.76
CA THR A 15 -12.06 4.70 -3.81
C THR A 15 -11.50 5.00 -5.21
N PRO A 16 -11.90 4.24 -6.25
CA PRO A 16 -11.48 4.51 -7.63
C PRO A 16 -11.79 5.94 -8.08
N LEU A 17 -12.97 6.46 -7.74
CA LEU A 17 -13.38 7.82 -8.07
C LEU A 17 -12.50 8.88 -7.37
N GLN A 18 -12.16 8.68 -6.11
CA GLN A 18 -11.23 9.57 -5.39
C GLN A 18 -9.83 9.49 -5.97
N ARG A 19 -9.37 8.31 -6.42
CA ARG A 19 -8.04 8.15 -7.04
C ARG A 19 -7.92 8.97 -8.31
N VAL A 20 -8.92 8.94 -9.18
CA VAL A 20 -8.94 9.78 -10.39
C VAL A 20 -8.84 11.27 -10.03
N LYS A 21 -9.59 11.71 -9.01
CA LYS A 21 -9.52 13.10 -8.53
C LYS A 21 -8.14 13.43 -7.95
N ALA A 22 -7.56 12.53 -7.16
CA ALA A 22 -6.26 12.69 -6.54
C ALA A 22 -5.12 12.77 -7.56
N VAL A 23 -5.15 11.96 -8.62
CA VAL A 23 -4.18 12.02 -9.74
C VAL A 23 -4.24 13.38 -10.42
N ARG A 24 -5.44 13.90 -10.72
CA ARG A 24 -5.60 15.24 -11.31
C ARG A 24 -5.05 16.35 -10.42
N VAL A 25 -5.20 16.22 -9.10
CA VAL A 25 -4.63 17.18 -8.14
C VAL A 25 -3.10 17.04 -8.08
N ALA A 26 -2.56 15.83 -8.04
CA ALA A 26 -1.11 15.59 -8.04
C ALA A 26 -0.42 16.15 -9.28
N LEU A 27 -1.03 15.99 -10.47
CA LEU A 27 -0.55 16.60 -11.72
C LEU A 27 -0.54 18.14 -11.63
N ARG A 28 -1.59 18.75 -11.07
CA ARG A 28 -1.63 20.21 -10.85
C ARG A 28 -0.59 20.71 -9.84
N LEU A 29 -0.19 19.85 -8.90
CA LEU A 29 0.89 20.12 -7.94
C LEU A 29 2.28 19.87 -8.53
N GLY A 30 2.38 19.63 -9.85
CA GLY A 30 3.62 19.46 -10.58
C GLY A 30 4.31 18.12 -10.36
N MET A 31 3.63 17.13 -9.79
CA MET A 31 4.18 15.78 -9.68
C MET A 31 4.09 15.09 -11.05
N PRO A 32 5.21 14.61 -11.61
CA PRO A 32 5.21 13.97 -12.92
C PRO A 32 4.44 12.64 -12.86
N LEU A 33 3.80 12.28 -13.97
CA LEU A 33 2.94 11.10 -14.04
C LEU A 33 3.66 9.81 -13.62
N CYS A 34 4.91 9.63 -14.05
CA CYS A 34 5.71 8.45 -13.69
C CYS A 34 5.92 8.30 -12.18
N ASP A 35 6.09 9.42 -11.46
CA ASP A 35 6.21 9.37 -10.00
C ASP A 35 4.86 9.09 -9.33
N ILE A 36 3.76 9.59 -9.91
CA ILE A 36 2.40 9.31 -9.42
C ILE A 36 2.10 7.81 -9.56
N GLU A 37 2.37 7.23 -10.72
CA GLU A 37 2.20 5.80 -11.00
C GLU A 37 3.03 4.95 -10.03
N ARG A 38 4.33 5.23 -9.91
CA ARG A 38 5.23 4.53 -8.98
C ARG A 38 4.74 4.61 -7.53
N TYR A 39 4.19 5.76 -7.11
CA TYR A 39 3.65 5.92 -5.76
C TYR A 39 2.34 5.15 -5.55
N LEU A 40 1.46 5.12 -6.56
CA LEU A 40 0.23 4.35 -6.53
C LEU A 40 0.49 2.84 -6.49
N ASP A 41 1.45 2.34 -7.28
CA ASP A 41 1.87 0.94 -7.26
C ASP A 41 2.38 0.53 -5.87
N TRP A 42 3.20 1.39 -5.24
CA TRP A 42 3.65 1.18 -3.88
C TRP A 42 2.48 1.18 -2.88
N LEU A 43 1.54 2.12 -2.99
CA LEU A 43 0.35 2.17 -2.14
C LEU A 43 -0.50 0.91 -2.27
N ASP A 44 -0.67 0.39 -3.48
CA ASP A 44 -1.42 -0.84 -3.74
C ASP A 44 -0.69 -2.07 -3.18
N GLY A 45 0.64 -2.11 -3.26
CA GLY A 45 1.46 -3.11 -2.56
C GLY A 45 1.29 -3.06 -1.03
N CYS A 46 1.32 -1.87 -0.43
CA CYS A 46 1.15 -1.68 1.01
C CYS A 46 -0.27 -2.02 1.50
N ARG A 47 -1.30 -1.84 0.66
CA ARG A 47 -2.69 -2.20 0.98
C ARG A 47 -2.91 -3.70 0.85
N SER A 48 -2.35 -4.31 -0.20
CA SER A 48 -2.37 -5.76 -0.41
C SER A 48 -1.67 -6.53 0.71
N CYS A 49 -0.55 -6.01 1.24
CA CYS A 49 0.16 -6.61 2.38
C CYS A 49 -0.64 -6.59 3.70
N ARG A 50 -1.51 -5.60 3.92
CA ARG A 50 -2.35 -5.53 5.14
C ARG A 50 -3.38 -6.66 5.19
N SER A 51 -3.89 -7.10 4.05
CA SER A 51 -4.74 -8.31 3.96
C SER A 51 -3.97 -9.62 4.21
N CYS A 52 -2.66 -9.67 3.91
CA CYS A 52 -1.84 -10.86 4.13
C CYS A 52 -1.37 -11.06 5.57
N GLN A 53 -1.41 -10.03 6.43
CA GLN A 53 -1.02 -10.16 7.84
C GLN A 53 -1.99 -11.04 8.65
N ARG A 54 -3.23 -11.24 8.17
CA ARG A 54 -4.23 -12.03 8.92
C ARG A 54 -4.04 -13.54 8.82
N THR A 55 -3.31 -14.04 7.82
CA THR A 55 -3.13 -15.48 7.59
C THR A 55 -1.73 -15.99 7.93
N ARG A 56 -0.73 -15.13 8.12
CA ARG A 56 0.62 -15.57 8.54
C ARG A 56 0.76 -15.89 10.02
N HIS A 57 -0.22 -15.56 10.86
CA HIS A 57 -0.25 -15.97 12.28
C HIS A 57 -0.97 -17.30 12.54
N ALA A 58 -1.53 -17.97 11.52
CA ALA A 58 -2.30 -19.21 11.71
C ALA A 58 -1.54 -20.49 11.29
N HIS A 59 -0.32 -20.41 10.77
CA HIS A 59 0.45 -21.58 10.36
C HIS A 59 1.92 -21.43 10.77
N GLY A 60 2.31 -22.03 11.90
CA GLY A 60 3.73 -22.07 12.28
C GLY A 60 4.10 -22.44 13.71
N SER A 61 3.18 -22.81 14.60
CA SER A 61 3.54 -23.35 15.93
C SER A 61 2.77 -24.64 16.21
N ALA A 62 3.10 -25.67 15.44
CA ALA A 62 2.87 -27.05 15.82
C ALA A 62 4.23 -27.77 15.78
N GLU A 63 5.17 -27.29 16.58
CA GLU A 63 6.40 -28.03 16.89
C GLU A 63 6.00 -29.16 17.84
N ARG A 64 5.79 -30.35 17.27
CA ARG A 64 5.60 -31.57 18.05
C ARG A 64 6.89 -31.84 18.81
N LYS A 65 6.80 -31.89 20.14
CA LYS A 65 7.87 -32.37 21.02
C LYS A 65 8.32 -33.76 20.57
N PRO A 66 9.63 -34.05 20.48
CA PRO A 66 10.09 -35.41 20.30
C PRO A 66 9.86 -36.19 21.59
N GLU A 67 9.02 -37.20 21.48
CA GLU A 67 8.86 -38.29 22.43
C GLU A 67 10.20 -39.01 22.50
N THR A 68 10.85 -39.02 23.66
CA THR A 68 12.03 -39.86 23.88
C THR A 68 11.70 -40.83 25.01
N LEU A 69 11.71 -42.11 24.63
CA LEU A 69 11.63 -43.31 25.46
C LEU A 69 12.80 -43.40 26.44
#